data_AF-A0A4Q4ZLU8-F1
#
_entry.id   AF-A0A4Q4ZLU8-F1
#
_cell.length_a   1.000
_cell.length_b   1.000
_cell.length_c   1.000
_cell.angle_alpha   90.00
_cell.angle_beta   90.00
_cell.angle_gamma   90.00
#
_symmetry.space_group_name_H-M   'P 1'
#
loop_
_entity.id
_entity.type
_entity.pdbx_description
1 polymer ?
#
loop_
_entity_poly.entity_id
_entity_poly.type
_entity_poly.pdbx_seq_one_letter_code
_entity_poly.pdbx_strand_id
1 'polypeptide(L)'
;MLLASVDGWTCAVKQGEHKVGELVLYFEIDSFLPAGDERFSFLKPFTTWQGQRGFHVKSTMVGKSISQGLILPVSTFTEATNTLEKLRQEQPYDEEVQKFMQLSFEEQLGVKKWELTPDEAKRSLGQPPTFIPKTDLERVQNCPNLFTPKYNHAIYQESVKMDGSSMTAYFVRRDSQWYKSVPALPKGSRADSEEGRVGVCSRKHDLPEVSDGKFWPVALDNYLPAKLKRLNRNIAVQGELCGSTISQNREGFDQGRHQFYVFRIFDIDEQKALCPKETVKLAGELGLEHVPVLGYVKLHDIAKSHNDLLKRSEGRGIHGKLREGLVYKNMKDGRSFKVISNSNLLRNGE
;
A
#
# COMPACT_ATOMS: atom_id res chain seq x y z
N MET A 1 -4.78 -1.12 -19.87
CA MET A 1 -3.31 -1.09 -19.89
C MET A 1 -2.81 -2.52 -19.94
N LEU A 2 -1.72 -2.74 -20.64
CA LEU A 2 -0.99 -4.00 -20.68
C LEU A 2 0.32 -3.82 -19.91
N LEU A 3 1.09 -4.90 -19.77
CA LEU A 3 2.45 -4.85 -19.22
C LEU A 3 3.44 -5.25 -20.31
N ALA A 4 4.49 -4.45 -20.48
CA ALA A 4 5.67 -4.81 -21.24
C ALA A 4 6.77 -5.26 -20.27
N SER A 5 7.53 -6.30 -20.63
CA SER A 5 8.74 -6.68 -19.92
C SER A 5 9.93 -5.96 -20.54
N VAL A 6 10.69 -5.25 -19.70
CA VAL A 6 11.95 -4.61 -20.08
C VAL A 6 13.01 -5.12 -19.12
N ASP A 7 13.90 -5.95 -19.65
CA ASP A 7 14.88 -6.72 -18.87
C ASP A 7 14.23 -7.42 -17.67
N GLY A 8 14.60 -7.03 -16.45
CA GLY A 8 14.07 -7.58 -15.20
C GLY A 8 12.87 -6.83 -14.61
N TRP A 9 12.25 -5.92 -15.37
CA TRP A 9 11.16 -5.05 -14.94
C TRP A 9 9.89 -5.23 -15.78
N THR A 10 8.76 -4.84 -15.23
CA THR A 10 7.46 -4.77 -15.93
C THR A 10 6.94 -3.34 -15.92
N CYS A 11 6.53 -2.82 -17.08
CA CYS A 11 6.06 -1.44 -17.23
C CYS A 11 4.66 -1.40 -17.86
N ALA A 12 3.80 -0.52 -17.36
CA ALA A 12 2.48 -0.32 -17.91
C ALA A 12 2.55 0.39 -19.27
N VAL A 13 1.86 -0.17 -20.26
CA VAL A 13 1.79 0.37 -21.62
C VAL A 13 0.36 0.37 -22.15
N LYS A 14 0.08 1.22 -23.14
CA LYS A 14 -1.18 1.14 -23.89
C LYS A 14 -1.07 0.08 -24.99
N GLN A 15 -2.22 -0.50 -25.35
CA GLN A 15 -2.26 -1.46 -26.43
C GLN A 15 -1.89 -0.76 -27.76
N GLY A 16 -0.95 -1.36 -28.49
CA GLY A 16 -0.46 -0.84 -29.77
C GLY A 16 0.60 0.26 -29.66
N GLU A 17 1.02 0.64 -28.45
CA GLU A 17 2.04 1.67 -28.23
C GLU A 17 3.46 1.18 -28.54
N HIS A 18 3.73 -0.11 -28.28
CA HIS A 18 5.04 -0.73 -28.48
C HIS A 18 4.94 -2.12 -29.14
N LYS A 19 6.05 -2.56 -29.72
CA LYS A 19 6.23 -3.92 -30.26
C LYS A 19 7.34 -4.67 -29.52
N VAL A 20 7.20 -5.99 -29.43
CA VAL A 20 8.27 -6.84 -28.85
C VAL A 20 9.54 -6.70 -29.68
N GLY A 21 10.68 -6.47 -29.02
CA GLY A 21 11.98 -6.23 -29.65
C GLY A 21 12.27 -4.77 -30.02
N GLU A 22 11.33 -3.84 -29.77
CA GLU A 22 11.55 -2.41 -29.97
C GLU A 22 12.50 -1.82 -28.92
N LEU A 23 13.42 -0.95 -29.36
CA LEU A 23 14.26 -0.16 -28.46
C LEU A 23 13.46 0.99 -27.86
N VAL A 24 13.53 1.11 -26.54
CA VAL A 24 12.87 2.16 -25.75
C VAL A 24 13.87 2.80 -24.80
N LEU A 25 13.62 4.05 -24.42
CA LEU A 25 14.22 4.60 -23.22
C LEU A 25 13.40 4.15 -22.02
N TYR A 26 14.06 3.50 -21.08
CA TYR A 26 13.49 3.08 -19.82
C TYR A 26 13.88 4.07 -18.72
N PHE A 27 12.88 4.67 -18.08
CA PHE A 27 13.04 5.53 -16.92
C PHE A 27 12.71 4.71 -15.67
N GLU A 28 13.74 4.40 -14.87
CA GLU A 28 13.59 3.62 -13.65
C GLU A 28 12.65 4.29 -12.64
N ILE A 29 12.16 3.52 -11.68
CA ILE A 29 11.54 4.11 -10.48
C ILE A 29 12.52 5.08 -9.81
N ASP A 30 11.96 6.09 -9.15
CA ASP A 30 12.70 7.20 -8.59
C ASP A 30 13.37 8.12 -9.62
N SER A 31 13.14 7.93 -10.93
CA SER A 31 13.40 8.99 -11.90
C SER A 31 12.48 10.20 -11.66
N PHE A 32 13.05 11.39 -11.61
CA PHE A 32 12.35 12.67 -11.57
C PHE A 32 12.50 13.37 -12.92
N LEU A 33 11.42 13.36 -13.70
CA LEU A 33 11.37 13.85 -15.07
C LEU A 33 10.98 15.34 -15.08
N PRO A 34 11.74 16.24 -15.72
CA PRO A 34 11.48 17.67 -15.67
C PRO A 34 10.17 18.04 -16.36
N ALA A 35 9.32 18.82 -15.69
CA ALA A 35 8.03 19.24 -16.25
C ALA A 35 8.16 20.24 -17.41
N GLY A 36 9.35 20.83 -17.59
CA GLY A 36 9.68 21.74 -18.69
C GLY A 36 9.97 21.03 -20.01
N ASP A 37 10.19 19.72 -20.00
CA ASP A 37 10.31 18.94 -21.22
C ASP A 37 8.91 18.50 -21.70
N GLU A 38 8.49 19.02 -22.85
CA GLU A 38 7.17 18.78 -23.41
C GLU A 38 6.90 17.30 -23.71
N ARG A 39 7.95 16.50 -23.91
CA ARG A 39 7.86 15.04 -24.10
C ARG A 39 7.27 14.35 -22.87
N PHE A 40 7.40 14.94 -21.69
CA PHE A 40 6.83 14.45 -20.44
C PHE A 40 5.51 15.13 -20.05
N SER A 41 4.99 16.04 -20.86
CA SER A 41 3.83 16.88 -20.51
C SER A 41 2.55 16.09 -20.22
N PHE A 42 2.42 14.88 -20.77
CA PHE A 42 1.29 13.96 -20.56
C PHE A 42 1.30 13.30 -19.17
N LEU A 43 2.44 13.30 -18.47
CA LEU A 43 2.58 12.71 -17.15
C LEU A 43 2.00 13.66 -16.09
N LYS A 44 0.94 13.22 -15.43
CA LYS A 44 0.24 13.97 -14.38
C LYS A 44 -0.05 13.09 -13.17
N PRO A 45 -0.12 13.65 -11.95
CA PRO A 45 0.19 15.03 -11.61
C PRO A 45 1.70 15.31 -11.50
N PHE A 46 2.12 16.53 -11.82
CA PHE A 46 3.48 17.00 -11.48
C PHE A 46 3.58 17.39 -10.01
N THR A 47 4.78 17.28 -9.44
CA THR A 47 5.12 17.71 -8.09
C THR A 47 6.34 18.64 -8.11
N THR A 48 6.65 19.25 -6.97
CA THR A 48 7.84 20.09 -6.78
C THR A 48 8.80 19.38 -5.85
N TRP A 49 10.05 19.23 -6.28
CA TRP A 49 11.13 18.61 -5.51
C TRP A 49 12.41 19.39 -5.72
N GLN A 50 13.08 19.75 -4.62
CA GLN A 50 14.28 20.60 -4.63
C GLN A 50 14.13 21.88 -5.47
N GLY A 51 12.97 22.52 -5.39
CA GLY A 51 12.66 23.74 -6.14
C GLY A 51 12.37 23.54 -7.63
N GLN A 52 12.40 22.31 -8.14
CA GLN A 52 12.09 21.98 -9.53
C GLN A 52 10.75 21.28 -9.65
N ARG A 53 10.02 21.58 -10.72
CA ARG A 53 8.74 20.94 -11.02
C ARG A 53 8.96 19.78 -11.98
N GLY A 54 8.36 18.63 -11.70
CA GLY A 54 8.57 17.41 -12.46
C GLY A 54 7.64 16.27 -12.09
N PHE A 55 7.82 15.13 -12.76
CA PHE A 55 7.09 13.89 -12.50
C PHE A 55 8.00 12.89 -11.80
N HIS A 56 7.60 12.39 -10.64
CA HIS A 56 8.30 11.31 -9.94
C HIS A 56 7.75 9.97 -10.42
N VAL A 57 8.57 9.22 -11.15
CA VAL A 57 8.25 7.86 -11.60
C VAL A 57 8.21 6.94 -10.38
N LYS A 58 7.04 6.35 -10.13
CA LYS A 58 6.77 5.48 -8.98
C LYS A 58 6.26 4.13 -9.46
N SER A 59 6.43 3.13 -8.61
CA SER A 59 5.72 1.86 -8.78
C SER A 59 4.21 2.08 -8.76
N THR A 60 3.48 1.43 -9.67
CA THR A 60 2.02 1.43 -9.77
C THR A 60 1.50 0.00 -9.95
N MET A 61 0.18 -0.21 -9.86
CA MET A 61 -0.43 -1.53 -10.07
C MET A 61 -1.26 -1.53 -11.36
N VAL A 62 -1.11 -2.57 -12.18
CA VAL A 62 -1.99 -2.89 -13.31
C VAL A 62 -2.72 -4.19 -12.98
N GLY A 63 -3.96 -4.06 -12.53
CA GLY A 63 -4.71 -5.19 -11.98
C GLY A 63 -4.02 -5.72 -10.71
N LYS A 64 -3.46 -6.92 -10.78
CA LYS A 64 -2.71 -7.57 -9.70
C LYS A 64 -1.19 -7.57 -9.90
N SER A 65 -0.72 -7.00 -10.99
CA SER A 65 0.70 -7.02 -11.34
C SER A 65 1.31 -5.65 -11.12
N ILE A 66 2.57 -5.62 -10.70
CA ILE A 66 3.28 -4.36 -10.50
C ILE A 66 3.79 -3.79 -11.83
N SER A 67 3.78 -2.47 -11.93
CA SER A 67 4.42 -1.70 -12.99
C SER A 67 5.46 -0.80 -12.37
N GLN A 68 6.71 -0.93 -12.79
CA GLN A 68 7.86 -0.21 -12.27
C GLN A 68 8.56 0.49 -13.43
N GLY A 69 8.74 1.80 -13.30
CA GLY A 69 9.31 2.64 -14.33
C GLY A 69 8.32 3.08 -15.41
N LEU A 70 8.86 3.76 -16.41
CA LEU A 70 8.18 4.27 -17.59
C LEU A 70 9.02 3.93 -18.81
N ILE A 71 8.39 3.53 -19.91
CA ILE A 71 9.08 3.34 -21.19
C ILE A 71 8.53 4.32 -22.21
N LEU A 72 9.42 4.86 -23.04
CA LEU A 72 9.06 5.73 -24.17
C LEU A 72 9.90 5.37 -25.39
N PRO A 73 9.36 5.50 -26.62
CA PRO A 73 10.10 5.19 -27.83
C PRO A 73 11.39 6.02 -27.94
N VAL A 74 12.47 5.42 -28.45
CA VAL A 74 13.73 6.15 -28.72
C VAL A 74 13.49 7.35 -29.65
N SER A 75 12.57 7.21 -30.61
CA SER A 75 12.21 8.27 -31.56
C SER A 75 11.57 9.51 -30.91
N THR A 76 11.14 9.42 -29.65
CA THR A 76 10.67 10.59 -28.88
C THR A 76 11.83 11.52 -28.49
N PHE A 77 13.07 11.03 -28.50
CA PHE A 77 14.25 11.74 -28.02
C PHE A 77 15.31 11.85 -29.12
N THR A 78 15.47 13.05 -29.67
CA THR A 78 16.43 13.32 -30.76
C THR A 78 17.87 13.03 -30.33
N GLU A 79 18.19 13.27 -29.07
CA GLU A 79 19.49 12.97 -28.45
C GLU A 79 19.79 11.47 -28.56
N ALA A 80 18.84 10.62 -28.18
CA ALA A 80 18.97 9.17 -28.26
C ALA A 80 18.95 8.65 -29.70
N THR A 81 18.10 9.23 -30.55
CA THR A 81 18.00 8.87 -31.98
C THR A 81 19.32 9.15 -32.70
N ASN A 82 19.88 10.35 -32.52
CA ASN A 82 21.16 10.74 -33.14
C ASN A 82 22.31 9.85 -32.66
N THR A 83 22.34 9.51 -31.36
CA THR A 83 23.37 8.60 -30.82
C THR A 83 23.25 7.20 -31.43
N LEU A 84 22.04 6.66 -31.57
CA LEU A 84 21.82 5.36 -32.20
C LEU A 84 22.23 5.36 -33.69
N GLU A 85 21.89 6.43 -34.42
CA GLU A 85 22.28 6.60 -35.82
C GLU A 85 23.80 6.66 -35.99
N LYS A 86 24.49 7.39 -35.10
CA LYS A 86 25.95 7.44 -35.10
C LYS A 86 26.57 6.07 -34.84
N LEU A 87 26.08 5.33 -33.84
CA LEU A 87 26.57 3.98 -33.55
C LEU A 87 26.36 3.03 -34.73
N ARG A 88 25.24 3.12 -35.45
CA ARG A 88 24.97 2.33 -36.67
C ARG A 88 25.97 2.59 -37.80
N GLN A 89 26.58 3.78 -37.84
CA GLN A 89 27.60 4.12 -38.84
C GLN A 89 29.00 3.64 -38.43
N GLU A 90 29.27 3.60 -37.13
CA GLU A 90 30.61 3.34 -36.58
C GLU A 90 30.84 1.88 -36.17
N GLN A 91 29.77 1.11 -35.96
CA GLN A 91 29.83 -0.24 -35.37
C GLN A 91 29.23 -1.29 -36.30
N PRO A 92 29.70 -2.56 -36.22
CA PRO A 92 29.02 -3.68 -36.85
C PRO A 92 27.58 -3.81 -36.36
N TYR A 93 26.72 -4.37 -37.23
CA TYR A 93 25.35 -4.74 -36.89
C TYR A 93 25.31 -5.67 -35.67
N ASP A 94 24.31 -5.50 -34.82
CA ASP A 94 24.12 -6.05 -33.47
C ASP A 94 25.03 -5.47 -32.36
N GLU A 95 26.28 -5.06 -32.65
CA GLU A 95 27.16 -4.42 -31.65
C GLU A 95 26.71 -3.00 -31.30
N GLU A 96 26.11 -2.29 -32.25
CA GLU A 96 25.59 -0.94 -32.06
C GLU A 96 24.45 -0.92 -31.05
N VAL A 97 23.57 -1.93 -31.10
CA VAL A 97 22.44 -2.06 -30.17
C VAL A 97 22.94 -2.38 -28.77
N GLN A 98 23.89 -3.33 -28.65
CA GLN A 98 24.49 -3.66 -27.35
C GLN A 98 25.20 -2.46 -26.72
N LYS A 99 25.94 -1.69 -27.51
CA LYS A 99 26.57 -0.45 -27.04
C LYS A 99 25.54 0.60 -26.66
N PHE A 100 24.49 0.78 -27.46
CA PHE A 100 23.42 1.73 -27.18
C PHE A 100 22.69 1.41 -25.88
N MET A 101 22.40 0.13 -25.61
CA MET A 101 21.75 -0.33 -24.38
C MET A 101 22.58 -0.08 -23.10
N GLN A 102 23.88 0.20 -23.23
CA GLN A 102 24.76 0.54 -22.10
C GLN A 102 24.83 2.05 -21.81
N LEU A 103 24.21 2.88 -22.65
CA LEU A 103 24.25 4.33 -22.50
C LEU A 103 23.15 4.84 -21.57
N SER A 104 23.50 5.87 -20.79
CA SER A 104 22.53 6.69 -20.05
C SER A 104 22.33 8.02 -20.77
N PHE A 105 21.08 8.48 -20.78
CA PHE A 105 20.68 9.79 -21.31
C PHE A 105 20.20 10.75 -20.21
N GLU A 106 20.46 10.42 -18.93
CA GLU A 106 19.90 11.18 -17.80
C GLU A 106 20.33 12.65 -17.79
N GLU A 107 21.60 12.93 -18.08
CA GLU A 107 22.16 14.29 -18.10
C GLU A 107 21.54 15.11 -19.24
N GLN A 108 21.48 14.53 -20.44
CA GLN A 108 20.94 15.17 -21.64
C GLN A 108 19.44 15.47 -21.50
N LEU A 109 18.70 14.59 -20.81
CA LEU A 109 17.26 14.72 -20.59
C LEU A 109 16.92 15.48 -19.30
N GLY A 110 17.91 15.90 -18.51
CA GLY A 110 17.72 16.56 -17.23
C GLY A 110 16.98 15.70 -16.20
N VAL A 111 17.04 14.37 -16.35
CA VAL A 111 16.45 13.42 -15.41
C VAL A 111 17.31 13.38 -14.16
N LYS A 112 16.67 13.45 -13.00
CA LYS A 112 17.33 13.36 -11.70
C LYS A 112 16.83 12.15 -10.95
N LYS A 113 17.64 11.62 -10.05
CA LYS A 113 17.19 10.59 -9.12
C LYS A 113 16.52 11.24 -7.91
N TRP A 114 15.23 10.95 -7.72
CA TRP A 114 14.46 11.31 -6.54
C TRP A 114 15.01 10.57 -5.32
N GLU A 115 15.55 11.33 -4.38
CA GLU A 115 16.02 10.79 -3.11
C GLU A 115 15.52 11.66 -1.95
N LEU A 116 15.21 11.00 -0.84
CA LEU A 116 14.89 11.68 0.40
C LEU A 116 16.18 12.17 1.04
N THR A 117 16.17 13.40 1.53
CA THR A 117 17.24 13.87 2.41
C THR A 117 17.25 13.03 3.71
N PRO A 118 18.39 12.94 4.42
CA PRO A 118 18.46 12.22 5.69
C PRO A 118 17.41 12.67 6.72
N ASP A 119 17.04 13.95 6.73
CA ASP A 119 16.04 14.49 7.65
C ASP A 119 14.60 14.17 7.24
N GLU A 120 14.31 14.12 5.93
CA GLU A 120 13.02 13.61 5.44
C GLU A 120 12.89 12.11 5.74
N ALA A 121 13.94 11.34 5.48
CA ALA A 121 13.99 9.90 5.70
C ALA A 121 13.89 9.49 7.18
N LYS A 122 14.10 10.40 8.14
CA LYS A 122 13.81 10.19 9.57
C LYS A 122 12.31 10.32 9.90
N ARG A 123 11.55 11.04 9.08
CA ARG A 123 10.12 11.31 9.31
C ARG A 123 9.22 10.36 8.54
N SER A 124 9.57 10.05 7.30
CA SER A 124 8.75 9.25 6.39
C SER A 124 9.61 8.70 5.25
N LEU A 125 9.45 7.43 4.92
CA LEU A 125 10.05 6.79 3.75
C LEU A 125 9.25 7.03 2.46
N GLY A 126 8.09 7.68 2.57
CA GLY A 126 7.20 7.97 1.45
C GLY A 126 5.80 7.44 1.68
N GLN A 127 5.07 7.18 0.61
CA GLN A 127 3.75 6.56 0.70
C GLN A 127 3.87 5.08 1.08
N PRO A 128 2.85 4.48 1.74
CA PRO A 128 2.79 3.04 1.93
C PRO A 128 2.90 2.30 0.58
N PRO A 129 3.48 1.08 0.56
CA PRO A 129 3.70 0.36 -0.69
C PRO A 129 2.40 0.14 -1.48
N THR A 130 2.42 0.48 -2.77
CA THR A 130 1.23 0.49 -3.64
C THR A 130 0.57 -0.89 -3.81
N PHE A 131 1.38 -1.94 -3.68
CA PHE A 131 0.94 -3.34 -3.75
C PHE A 131 0.26 -3.83 -2.46
N ILE A 132 0.15 -2.98 -1.44
CA ILE A 132 -0.63 -3.23 -0.23
C ILE A 132 -1.87 -2.31 -0.26
N PRO A 133 -3.09 -2.85 -0.28
CA PRO A 133 -4.29 -2.04 -0.36
C PRO A 133 -4.49 -1.22 0.91
N LYS A 134 -5.02 -0.01 0.77
CA LYS A 134 -5.45 0.82 1.91
C LYS A 134 -6.56 0.12 2.71
N THR A 135 -6.75 0.60 3.93
CA THR A 135 -7.69 0.04 4.92
C THR A 135 -9.06 0.72 4.90
N ASP A 136 -9.30 1.58 3.90
CA ASP A 136 -10.57 2.29 3.77
C ASP A 136 -11.74 1.35 3.50
N LEU A 137 -12.82 1.58 4.24
CA LEU A 137 -14.08 0.88 4.09
C LEU A 137 -15.18 1.87 3.76
N GLU A 138 -16.05 1.44 2.85
CA GLU A 138 -17.25 2.17 2.47
C GLU A 138 -18.23 2.25 3.66
N ARG A 139 -18.91 3.39 3.80
CA ARG A 139 -19.99 3.54 4.80
C ARG A 139 -21.21 2.76 4.32
N VAL A 140 -21.95 2.14 5.25
CA VAL A 140 -23.13 1.32 4.93
C VAL A 140 -24.16 2.09 4.11
N GLN A 141 -24.32 3.40 4.36
CA GLN A 141 -25.22 4.31 3.63
C GLN A 141 -24.96 4.32 2.12
N ASN A 142 -23.72 4.08 1.69
CA ASN A 142 -23.31 4.01 0.29
C ASN A 142 -23.41 2.59 -0.30
N CYS A 143 -24.05 1.67 0.41
CA CYS A 143 -24.22 0.28 0.02
C CYS A 143 -25.71 -0.08 -0.20
N PRO A 144 -26.42 0.50 -1.19
CA PRO A 144 -27.87 0.38 -1.33
C PRO A 144 -28.33 -1.06 -1.63
N ASN A 145 -27.48 -1.87 -2.24
CA ASN A 145 -27.81 -3.24 -2.64
C ASN A 145 -27.62 -4.31 -1.54
N LEU A 146 -27.32 -3.94 -0.29
CA LEU A 146 -27.05 -4.91 0.79
C LEU A 146 -28.21 -5.85 1.06
N PHE A 147 -29.44 -5.39 0.90
CA PHE A 147 -30.65 -6.16 1.18
C PHE A 147 -31.31 -6.73 -0.09
N THR A 148 -30.53 -6.94 -1.15
CA THR A 148 -31.02 -7.56 -2.39
C THR A 148 -30.89 -9.09 -2.33
N PRO A 149 -31.67 -9.86 -3.12
CA PRO A 149 -31.61 -11.33 -3.13
C PRO A 149 -30.20 -11.92 -3.28
N LYS A 150 -29.30 -11.21 -3.98
CA LYS A 150 -27.88 -11.57 -4.13
C LYS A 150 -27.18 -11.84 -2.80
N TYR A 151 -27.53 -11.11 -1.73
CA TYR A 151 -26.86 -11.18 -0.43
C TYR A 151 -27.69 -11.85 0.67
N ASN A 152 -28.85 -12.44 0.34
CA ASN A 152 -29.73 -13.11 1.32
C ASN A 152 -29.01 -14.19 2.16
N HIS A 153 -28.03 -14.87 1.56
CA HIS A 153 -27.26 -15.94 2.21
C HIS A 153 -25.81 -15.57 2.46
N ALA A 154 -25.43 -14.31 2.22
CA ALA A 154 -24.09 -13.83 2.47
C ALA A 154 -23.82 -13.78 3.97
N ILE A 155 -22.75 -14.46 4.39
CA ILE A 155 -22.30 -14.47 5.79
C ILE A 155 -21.21 -13.41 5.93
N TYR A 156 -21.32 -12.60 6.98
CA TYR A 156 -20.36 -11.57 7.34
C TYR A 156 -19.78 -11.85 8.71
N GLN A 157 -18.47 -11.67 8.86
CA GLN A 157 -17.88 -11.43 10.17
C GLN A 157 -18.30 -10.03 10.63
N GLU A 158 -18.89 -9.95 11.82
CA GLU A 158 -19.18 -8.70 12.51
C GLU A 158 -18.10 -8.47 13.57
N SER A 159 -17.43 -7.31 13.53
CA SER A 159 -16.42 -6.93 14.51
C SER A 159 -16.58 -5.49 14.97
N VAL A 160 -16.10 -5.19 16.17
CA VAL A 160 -16.01 -3.81 16.67
C VAL A 160 -15.10 -2.99 15.77
N LYS A 161 -15.56 -1.79 15.38
CA LYS A 161 -14.68 -0.78 14.79
C LYS A 161 -13.95 -0.07 15.91
N MET A 162 -12.67 -0.37 16.06
CA MET A 162 -11.80 0.27 17.04
C MET A 162 -11.53 1.73 16.64
N ASP A 163 -11.50 2.64 17.60
CA ASP A 163 -11.15 4.04 17.40
C ASP A 163 -9.66 4.27 17.67
N GLY A 164 -8.84 4.28 16.61
CA GLY A 164 -7.41 4.46 16.72
C GLY A 164 -6.79 5.04 15.45
N SER A 165 -5.58 4.59 15.14
CA SER A 165 -4.90 4.91 13.89
C SER A 165 -4.62 3.64 13.10
N SER A 166 -5.03 3.61 11.83
CA SER A 166 -4.70 2.50 10.94
C SER A 166 -3.19 2.31 10.83
N MET A 167 -2.75 1.08 11.08
CA MET A 167 -1.36 0.64 11.04
C MET A 167 -1.24 -0.61 10.17
N THR A 168 -0.19 -0.67 9.36
CA THR A 168 0.15 -1.87 8.59
C THR A 168 1.59 -2.26 8.91
N ALA A 169 1.81 -3.50 9.31
CA ALA A 169 3.16 -4.08 9.34
C ALA A 169 3.27 -5.10 8.20
N TYR A 170 4.33 -5.03 7.41
CA TYR A 170 4.53 -5.93 6.27
C TYR A 170 5.91 -6.56 6.29
N PHE A 171 6.04 -7.70 5.62
CA PHE A 171 7.31 -8.31 5.28
C PHE A 171 7.31 -8.65 3.79
N VAL A 172 8.39 -8.30 3.10
CA VAL A 172 8.66 -8.71 1.72
C VAL A 172 10.02 -9.39 1.67
N ARG A 173 10.07 -10.60 1.12
CA ARG A 173 11.30 -11.37 0.97
C ARG A 173 12.27 -10.67 0.03
N ARG A 174 13.56 -10.84 0.26
CA ARG A 174 14.63 -10.22 -0.54
C ARG A 174 14.62 -10.66 -2.00
N ASP A 175 14.23 -11.90 -2.26
CA ASP A 175 14.11 -12.49 -3.59
C ASP A 175 12.82 -12.12 -4.34
N SER A 176 11.94 -11.34 -3.72
CA SER A 176 10.64 -10.99 -4.27
C SER A 176 10.69 -9.79 -5.20
N GLN A 177 9.87 -9.82 -6.26
CA GLN A 177 9.63 -8.64 -7.11
C GLN A 177 9.17 -7.40 -6.32
N TRP A 178 8.46 -7.60 -5.21
CA TRP A 178 7.96 -6.50 -4.38
C TRP A 178 9.08 -5.78 -3.62
N TYR A 179 10.21 -6.45 -3.37
CA TYR A 179 11.35 -5.87 -2.64
C TYR A 179 11.98 -4.70 -3.41
N LYS A 180 12.02 -4.76 -4.75
CA LYS A 180 12.51 -3.66 -5.59
C LYS A 180 11.60 -2.43 -5.56
N SER A 181 10.41 -2.55 -4.99
CA SER A 181 9.37 -1.51 -5.01
C SER A 181 9.28 -0.73 -3.70
N VAL A 182 10.07 -1.12 -2.71
CA VAL A 182 10.12 -0.44 -1.41
C VAL A 182 11.37 0.43 -1.31
N PRO A 183 11.27 1.61 -0.67
CA PRO A 183 12.38 2.55 -0.60
C PRO A 183 13.54 2.00 0.23
N ALA A 184 14.75 2.45 -0.11
CA ALA A 184 15.94 2.21 0.70
C ALA A 184 15.80 2.82 2.10
N LEU A 185 16.51 2.25 3.06
CA LEU A 185 16.40 2.65 4.47
C LEU A 185 17.54 3.51 4.94
N PRO A 186 17.29 4.34 5.98
CA PRO A 186 18.35 4.98 6.72
C PRO A 186 19.39 3.95 7.18
N LYS A 187 20.66 4.33 7.07
CA LYS A 187 21.80 3.52 7.50
C LYS A 187 21.62 3.06 8.95
N GLY A 188 21.79 1.76 9.19
CA GLY A 188 21.67 1.17 10.52
C GLY A 188 20.27 0.70 10.91
N SER A 189 19.26 0.84 10.04
CA SER A 189 17.96 0.19 10.26
C SER A 189 18.12 -1.33 10.27
N ARG A 190 17.45 -1.98 11.23
CA ARG A 190 17.39 -3.45 11.41
C ARG A 190 16.20 -4.06 10.68
N ALA A 191 15.40 -3.21 10.06
CA ALA A 191 14.19 -3.59 9.38
C ALA A 191 14.44 -4.04 7.93
N ASP A 192 15.69 -4.09 7.47
CA ASP A 192 16.14 -4.81 6.28
C ASP A 192 17.20 -5.85 6.68
N SER A 193 17.22 -6.98 5.98
CA SER A 193 18.03 -8.17 6.33
C SER A 193 18.19 -9.08 5.12
N GLU A 194 19.01 -10.12 5.23
CA GLU A 194 19.25 -11.07 4.13
C GLU A 194 17.97 -11.80 3.69
N GLU A 195 17.03 -12.03 4.62
CA GLU A 195 15.74 -12.65 4.33
C GLU A 195 14.76 -11.70 3.64
N GLY A 196 14.90 -10.39 3.88
CA GLY A 196 14.02 -9.37 3.32
C GLY A 196 13.76 -8.18 4.24
N ARG A 197 12.76 -7.39 3.83
CA ARG A 197 12.40 -6.09 4.39
C ARG A 197 11.10 -6.17 5.20
N VAL A 198 11.15 -5.70 6.44
CA VAL A 198 9.97 -5.41 7.27
C VAL A 198 9.65 -3.93 7.20
N GLY A 199 8.40 -3.53 6.94
CA GLY A 199 8.00 -2.14 7.08
C GLY A 199 6.82 -1.95 8.02
N VAL A 200 6.67 -0.71 8.51
CA VAL A 200 5.56 -0.29 9.36
C VAL A 200 5.02 1.01 8.80
N CYS A 201 3.75 0.99 8.39
CA CYS A 201 3.09 2.13 7.80
C CYS A 201 2.00 2.67 8.73
N SER A 202 1.89 3.99 8.76
CA SER A 202 0.61 4.65 9.06
C SER A 202 -0.30 4.59 7.84
N ARG A 203 -1.50 5.18 7.96
CA ARG A 203 -2.43 5.36 6.82
C ARG A 203 -1.81 6.08 5.61
N LYS A 204 -0.85 7.00 5.83
CA LYS A 204 -0.34 7.93 4.81
C LYS A 204 1.15 7.80 4.52
N HIS A 205 1.89 7.15 5.41
CA HIS A 205 3.35 7.11 5.35
C HIS A 205 3.88 5.72 5.67
N ASP A 206 4.83 5.24 4.86
CA ASP A 206 5.76 4.20 5.31
C ASP A 206 6.79 4.84 6.26
N LEU A 207 6.97 4.28 7.45
CA LEU A 207 7.71 4.94 8.52
C LEU A 207 9.08 4.29 8.68
N PRO A 208 10.15 5.09 8.83
CA PRO A 208 11.47 4.57 9.19
C PRO A 208 11.45 4.04 10.63
N GLU A 209 12.25 3.02 10.93
CA GLU A 209 12.31 2.40 12.26
C GLU A 209 12.61 3.39 13.39
N VAL A 210 13.37 4.44 13.07
CA VAL A 210 13.77 5.51 14.00
C VAL A 210 12.77 6.67 14.07
N SER A 211 11.61 6.58 13.41
CA SER A 211 10.61 7.65 13.45
C SER A 211 10.06 7.85 14.85
N ASP A 212 9.80 9.10 15.21
CA ASP A 212 9.02 9.44 16.40
C ASP A 212 7.60 8.86 16.33
N GLY A 213 7.00 8.60 17.50
CA GLY A 213 5.60 8.19 17.63
C GLY A 213 5.44 6.76 18.15
N LYS A 214 4.26 6.17 17.91
CA LYS A 214 3.85 4.90 18.54
C LYS A 214 3.83 3.69 17.59
N PHE A 215 3.95 3.90 16.28
CA PHE A 215 3.83 2.83 15.29
C PHE A 215 4.93 1.77 15.43
N TRP A 216 6.20 2.15 15.33
CA TRP A 216 7.31 1.21 15.49
C TRP A 216 7.43 0.64 16.91
N PRO A 217 7.34 1.43 17.99
CA PRO A 217 7.35 0.88 19.34
C PRO A 217 6.29 -0.20 19.55
N VAL A 218 5.04 0.03 19.12
CA VAL A 218 3.97 -0.96 19.27
C VAL A 218 4.17 -2.16 18.33
N ALA A 219 4.75 -1.96 17.15
CA ALA A 219 5.14 -3.08 16.28
C ALA A 219 6.16 -4.00 16.96
N LEU A 220 7.13 -3.42 17.65
CA LEU A 220 8.17 -4.13 18.39
C LEU A 220 7.59 -4.81 19.63
N ASP A 221 6.75 -4.14 20.41
CA ASP A 221 6.07 -4.71 21.58
C ASP A 221 5.19 -5.92 21.20
N ASN A 222 4.62 -5.92 19.99
CA ASN A 222 3.85 -7.04 19.45
C ASN A 222 4.70 -8.09 18.72
N TYR A 223 6.02 -7.91 18.68
CA TYR A 223 6.99 -8.74 17.96
C TYR A 223 6.64 -8.92 16.46
N LEU A 224 5.98 -7.94 15.84
CA LEU A 224 5.55 -8.02 14.44
C LEU A 224 6.71 -8.30 13.48
N PRO A 225 7.87 -7.61 13.54
CA PRO A 225 8.97 -7.89 12.63
C PRO A 225 9.44 -9.35 12.67
N ALA A 226 9.66 -9.90 13.86
CA ALA A 226 10.10 -11.29 14.03
C ALA A 226 9.03 -12.29 13.59
N LYS A 227 7.76 -12.04 13.94
CA LYS A 227 6.62 -12.89 13.57
C LYS A 227 6.42 -12.94 12.06
N LEU A 228 6.49 -11.81 11.36
CA LEU A 228 6.31 -11.75 9.91
C LEU A 228 7.48 -12.37 9.15
N LYS A 229 8.73 -12.11 9.57
CA LYS A 229 9.92 -12.77 9.01
C LYS A 229 9.81 -14.29 9.09
N ARG A 230 9.38 -14.82 10.24
CA ARG A 230 9.24 -16.28 10.46
C ARG A 230 8.22 -16.94 9.54
N LEU A 231 7.23 -16.22 9.02
CA LEU A 231 6.28 -16.76 8.05
C LEU A 231 6.91 -16.99 6.68
N ASN A 232 8.04 -16.33 6.38
CA ASN A 232 8.74 -16.39 5.10
C ASN A 232 7.82 -16.17 3.86
N ARG A 233 6.88 -15.22 3.99
CA ARG A 233 5.88 -14.89 2.97
C ARG A 233 5.85 -13.39 2.74
N ASN A 234 5.57 -12.97 1.49
CA ASN A 234 5.25 -11.58 1.21
C ASN A 234 3.85 -11.29 1.77
N ILE A 235 3.79 -10.65 2.93
CA ILE A 235 2.55 -10.54 3.71
C ILE A 235 2.44 -9.19 4.40
N ALA A 236 1.21 -8.69 4.50
CA ALA A 236 0.90 -7.49 5.27
C ALA A 236 -0.20 -7.76 6.31
N VAL A 237 0.07 -7.39 7.56
CA VAL A 237 -0.90 -7.42 8.65
C VAL A 237 -1.39 -6.00 8.88
N GLN A 238 -2.69 -5.81 8.68
CA GLN A 238 -3.38 -4.52 8.84
C GLN A 238 -4.26 -4.57 10.09
N GLY A 239 -4.16 -3.50 10.88
CA GLY A 239 -4.85 -3.41 12.15
C GLY A 239 -5.00 -1.97 12.60
N GLU A 240 -5.63 -1.82 13.76
CA GLU A 240 -5.80 -0.53 14.42
C GLU A 240 -4.80 -0.42 15.57
N LEU A 241 -3.97 0.62 15.52
CA LEU A 241 -3.14 1.04 16.63
C LEU A 241 -3.99 1.91 17.57
N CYS A 242 -4.29 1.39 18.75
CA CYS A 242 -5.05 2.10 19.79
C CYS A 242 -4.16 2.35 21.01
N GLY A 243 -4.49 3.36 21.82
CA GLY A 243 -3.76 3.60 23.06
C GLY A 243 -4.06 4.95 23.70
N SER A 244 -3.42 5.18 24.85
CA SER A 244 -3.74 6.30 25.73
C SER A 244 -3.45 7.67 25.12
N THR A 245 -2.59 7.76 24.10
CA THR A 245 -2.26 9.00 23.41
C THR A 245 -2.84 9.07 21.99
N ILE A 246 -3.80 8.21 21.66
CA ILE A 246 -4.37 8.08 20.31
C ILE A 246 -5.88 8.34 20.38
N SER A 247 -6.42 9.08 19.40
CA SER A 247 -7.86 9.38 19.29
C SER A 247 -8.50 9.86 20.59
N GLN A 248 -7.81 10.73 21.32
CA GLN A 248 -8.25 11.27 22.63
C GLN A 248 -8.56 10.18 23.67
N ASN A 249 -7.95 9.00 23.53
CA ASN A 249 -8.16 7.83 24.38
C ASN A 249 -9.63 7.44 24.56
N ARG A 250 -10.45 7.53 23.50
CA ARG A 250 -11.89 7.23 23.56
C ARG A 250 -12.17 5.79 23.99
N GLU A 251 -11.27 4.87 23.69
CA GLU A 251 -11.32 3.45 24.09
C GLU A 251 -10.81 3.21 25.53
N GLY A 252 -10.32 4.22 26.24
CA GLY A 252 -10.06 4.16 27.68
C GLY A 252 -8.87 3.30 28.10
N PHE A 253 -7.76 3.34 27.36
CA PHE A 253 -6.50 2.69 27.74
C PHE A 253 -5.86 3.38 28.95
N ASP A 254 -5.24 2.60 29.82
CA ASP A 254 -4.42 3.14 30.91
C ASP A 254 -3.26 3.97 30.37
N GLN A 255 -2.82 4.96 31.15
CA GLN A 255 -1.78 5.89 30.74
C GLN A 255 -0.51 5.15 30.30
N GLY A 256 -0.04 5.45 29.08
CA GLY A 256 1.15 4.85 28.47
C GLY A 256 0.89 3.55 27.73
N ARG A 257 -0.29 2.92 27.89
CA ARG A 257 -0.62 1.66 27.23
C ARG A 257 -1.09 1.87 25.79
N HIS A 258 -0.55 1.07 24.90
CA HIS A 258 -0.88 1.04 23.47
C HIS A 258 -0.91 -0.40 23.01
N GLN A 259 -1.77 -0.70 22.04
CA GLN A 259 -1.94 -2.05 21.51
C GLN A 259 -2.33 -2.00 20.03
N PHE A 260 -1.86 -2.99 19.28
CA PHE A 260 -2.24 -3.20 17.89
C PHE A 260 -3.29 -4.31 17.80
N TYR A 261 -4.42 -4.02 17.15
CA TYR A 261 -5.51 -4.97 16.94
C TYR A 261 -5.64 -5.31 15.47
N VAL A 262 -5.29 -6.53 15.09
CA VAL A 262 -5.39 -7.04 13.73
C VAL A 262 -6.85 -7.04 13.28
N PHE A 263 -7.10 -6.59 12.06
CA PHE A 263 -8.41 -6.77 11.42
C PHE A 263 -8.32 -7.38 10.03
N ARG A 264 -7.15 -7.41 9.39
CA ARG A 264 -6.98 -7.99 8.05
C ARG A 264 -5.55 -8.46 7.88
N ILE A 265 -5.39 -9.58 7.20
CA ILE A 265 -4.10 -10.04 6.69
C ILE A 265 -4.20 -10.15 5.17
N PHE A 266 -3.21 -9.59 4.48
CA PHE A 266 -3.16 -9.52 3.04
C PHE A 266 -1.96 -10.30 2.52
N ASP A 267 -2.23 -11.26 1.66
CA ASP A 267 -1.20 -11.98 0.91
C ASP A 267 -0.79 -11.10 -0.28
N ILE A 268 0.47 -10.67 -0.27
CA ILE A 268 0.99 -9.74 -1.26
C ILE A 268 1.24 -10.46 -2.59
N ASP A 269 1.61 -11.74 -2.58
CA ASP A 269 1.84 -12.50 -3.80
C ASP A 269 0.52 -12.82 -4.53
N GLU A 270 -0.51 -13.23 -3.78
CA GLU A 270 -1.84 -13.52 -4.36
C GLU A 270 -2.66 -12.25 -4.68
N GLN A 271 -2.18 -11.10 -4.20
CA GLN A 271 -2.90 -9.82 -4.20
C GLN A 271 -4.33 -9.98 -3.68
N LYS A 272 -4.45 -10.62 -2.51
CA LYS A 272 -5.73 -11.02 -1.93
C LYS A 272 -5.70 -10.96 -0.40
N ALA A 273 -6.80 -10.50 0.20
CA ALA A 273 -6.99 -10.63 1.63
C ALA A 273 -7.31 -12.08 1.99
N LEU A 274 -6.74 -12.58 3.10
CA LEU A 274 -7.22 -13.82 3.70
C LEU A 274 -8.69 -13.67 4.08
N CYS A 275 -9.46 -14.76 4.04
CA CYS A 275 -10.84 -14.67 4.50
C CYS A 275 -10.88 -14.33 6.00
N PRO A 276 -11.99 -13.79 6.53
CA PRO A 276 -12.02 -13.31 7.91
C PRO A 276 -11.69 -14.38 8.97
N LYS A 277 -12.05 -15.64 8.73
CA LYS A 277 -11.71 -16.76 9.63
C LYS A 277 -10.22 -17.10 9.60
N GLU A 278 -9.61 -17.12 8.43
CA GLU A 278 -8.16 -17.34 8.27
C GLU A 278 -7.36 -16.20 8.88
N THR A 279 -7.85 -14.95 8.77
CA THR A 279 -7.26 -13.79 9.44
C THR A 279 -7.24 -13.98 10.96
N VAL A 280 -8.38 -14.34 11.57
CA VAL A 280 -8.46 -14.59 13.02
C VAL A 280 -7.55 -15.75 13.43
N LYS A 281 -7.56 -16.85 12.67
CA LYS A 281 -6.73 -18.02 12.93
C LYS A 281 -5.24 -17.65 12.91
N LEU A 282 -4.77 -17.02 11.85
CA LEU A 282 -3.36 -16.65 11.71
C LEU A 282 -2.94 -15.57 12.74
N ALA A 283 -3.81 -14.61 13.06
CA ALA A 283 -3.54 -13.67 14.16
C ALA A 283 -3.34 -14.42 15.48
N GLY A 284 -4.20 -15.39 15.80
CA GLY A 284 -4.08 -16.24 16.99
C GLY A 284 -2.81 -17.11 17.00
N GLU A 285 -2.46 -17.75 15.88
CA GLU A 285 -1.22 -18.53 15.72
C GLU A 285 0.04 -17.67 15.91
N LEU A 286 -0.03 -16.39 15.53
CA LEU A 286 1.02 -15.40 15.76
C LEU A 286 0.96 -14.79 17.17
N GLY A 287 -0.03 -15.11 18.00
CA GLY A 287 -0.24 -14.46 19.29
C GLY A 287 -0.38 -12.94 19.15
N LEU A 288 -1.19 -12.50 18.18
CA LEU A 288 -1.54 -11.10 17.96
C LEU A 288 -2.99 -10.87 18.35
N GLU A 289 -3.25 -9.78 19.04
CA GLU A 289 -4.62 -9.36 19.35
C GLU A 289 -5.38 -9.04 18.06
N HIS A 290 -6.61 -9.56 17.96
CA HIS A 290 -7.51 -9.25 16.86
C HIS A 290 -8.60 -8.29 17.37
N VAL A 291 -9.13 -7.43 16.50
CA VAL A 291 -10.30 -6.61 16.86
C VAL A 291 -11.43 -7.51 17.39
N PRO A 292 -12.22 -7.09 18.39
CA PRO A 292 -13.27 -7.94 18.96
C PRO A 292 -14.26 -8.41 17.90
N VAL A 293 -14.34 -9.74 17.69
CA VAL A 293 -15.30 -10.38 16.78
C VAL A 293 -16.55 -10.70 17.56
N LEU A 294 -17.68 -10.16 17.13
CA LEU A 294 -18.99 -10.37 17.77
C LEU A 294 -19.70 -11.61 17.25
N GLY A 295 -19.40 -12.02 16.02
CA GLY A 295 -19.93 -13.25 15.45
C GLY A 295 -19.84 -13.30 13.93
N TYR A 296 -20.47 -14.34 13.39
CA TYR A 296 -20.62 -14.55 11.95
C TYR A 296 -22.12 -14.65 11.65
N VAL A 297 -22.64 -13.68 10.92
CA VAL A 297 -24.08 -13.45 10.78
C VAL A 297 -24.48 -13.34 9.31
N LYS A 298 -25.69 -13.77 8.96
CA LYS A 298 -26.32 -13.32 7.72
C LYS A 298 -26.95 -11.97 7.99
N LEU A 299 -26.71 -10.98 7.13
CA LEU A 299 -27.22 -9.62 7.36
C LEU A 299 -28.76 -9.59 7.46
N HIS A 300 -29.44 -10.39 6.64
CA HIS A 300 -30.90 -10.48 6.63
C HIS A 300 -31.50 -11.10 7.91
N ASP A 301 -30.71 -11.83 8.69
CA ASP A 301 -31.15 -12.40 9.98
C ASP A 301 -31.10 -11.34 11.10
N ILE A 302 -30.29 -10.28 10.94
CA ILE A 302 -30.04 -9.27 11.99
C ILE A 302 -30.53 -7.86 11.64
N ALA A 303 -30.89 -7.60 10.38
CA ALA A 303 -31.31 -6.30 9.89
C ALA A 303 -32.22 -6.43 8.66
N LYS A 304 -33.19 -5.52 8.53
CA LYS A 304 -34.05 -5.39 7.32
C LYS A 304 -33.70 -4.15 6.50
N SER A 305 -32.91 -3.23 7.07
CA SER A 305 -32.54 -1.95 6.47
C SER A 305 -31.19 -1.44 6.98
N HIS A 306 -30.65 -0.43 6.31
CA HIS A 306 -29.47 0.32 6.78
C HIS A 306 -29.68 0.92 8.17
N ASN A 307 -30.90 1.35 8.49
CA ASN A 307 -31.24 1.93 9.78
C ASN A 307 -31.13 0.92 10.92
N ASP A 308 -31.49 -0.35 10.66
CA ASP A 308 -31.33 -1.42 11.66
C ASP A 308 -29.85 -1.68 11.94
N LEU A 309 -29.00 -1.65 10.91
CA LEU A 309 -27.55 -1.75 11.09
C LEU A 309 -26.97 -0.55 11.85
N LEU A 310 -27.46 0.68 11.61
CA LEU A 310 -27.05 1.87 12.36
C LEU A 310 -27.41 1.75 13.83
N LYS A 311 -28.65 1.35 14.16
CA LYS A 311 -29.05 1.07 15.55
C LYS A 311 -28.18 -0.01 16.19
N ARG A 312 -27.88 -1.07 15.44
CA ARG A 312 -27.01 -2.16 15.90
C ARG A 312 -25.58 -1.70 16.15
N SER A 313 -25.09 -0.69 15.43
CA SER A 313 -23.72 -0.18 15.61
C SER A 313 -23.48 0.55 16.93
N GLU A 314 -24.55 1.03 17.58
CA GLU A 314 -24.49 1.57 18.95
C GLU A 314 -24.04 0.50 19.95
N GLY A 315 -23.49 0.93 21.09
CA GLY A 315 -23.15 0.05 22.20
C GLY A 315 -21.74 0.25 22.74
N ARG A 316 -21.29 -0.70 23.59
CA ARG A 316 -19.96 -0.66 24.20
C ARG A 316 -18.93 -1.42 23.35
N GLY A 317 -17.73 -0.86 23.29
CA GLY A 317 -16.51 -1.46 22.74
C GLY A 317 -15.63 -2.01 23.85
N ILE A 318 -14.32 -1.78 23.76
CA ILE A 318 -13.37 -2.23 24.76
C ILE A 318 -13.37 -1.32 26.00
N HIS A 319 -12.89 -1.85 27.13
CA HIS A 319 -12.85 -1.16 28.44
C HIS A 319 -14.18 -0.51 28.86
N GLY A 320 -15.30 -1.05 28.39
CA GLY A 320 -16.64 -0.54 28.66
C GLY A 320 -16.95 0.84 28.05
N LYS A 321 -16.10 1.38 27.17
CA LYS A 321 -16.36 2.66 26.48
C LYS A 321 -17.33 2.47 25.31
N LEU A 322 -17.92 3.56 24.81
CA LEU A 322 -18.77 3.49 23.62
C LEU A 322 -17.90 3.19 22.39
N ARG A 323 -18.29 2.21 21.58
CA ARG A 323 -17.58 1.90 20.33
C ARG A 323 -17.87 2.94 19.25
N GLU A 324 -16.91 3.15 18.37
CA GLU A 324 -17.10 3.97 17.16
C GLU A 324 -18.16 3.38 16.23
N GLY A 325 -18.23 2.05 16.18
CA GLY A 325 -19.24 1.36 15.40
C GLY A 325 -18.85 -0.08 15.13
N LEU A 326 -19.24 -0.58 13.96
CA LEU A 326 -19.05 -1.96 13.53
C LEU A 326 -18.46 -2.03 12.14
N VAL A 327 -17.75 -3.13 11.88
CA VAL A 327 -17.27 -3.50 10.56
C VAL A 327 -17.85 -4.87 10.20
N TYR A 328 -18.30 -4.98 8.94
CA TYR A 328 -18.81 -6.22 8.37
C TYR A 328 -17.93 -6.64 7.22
N LYS A 329 -17.44 -7.88 7.24
CA LYS A 329 -16.60 -8.47 6.18
C LYS A 329 -17.21 -9.76 5.67
N ASN A 330 -17.55 -9.79 4.39
CA ASN A 330 -18.12 -10.97 3.75
C ASN A 330 -17.10 -12.12 3.76
N MET A 331 -17.60 -13.33 4.04
CA MET A 331 -16.77 -14.54 4.15
C MET A 331 -16.28 -15.09 2.81
N LYS A 332 -16.81 -14.64 1.68
CA LYS A 332 -16.56 -15.23 0.34
C LYS A 332 -16.10 -14.21 -0.70
N ASP A 333 -16.83 -13.11 -0.89
CA ASP A 333 -16.64 -12.22 -2.05
C ASP A 333 -15.74 -11.01 -1.78
N GLY A 334 -15.21 -10.88 -0.56
CA GLY A 334 -14.33 -9.78 -0.15
C GLY A 334 -15.06 -8.46 0.13
N ARG A 335 -16.38 -8.39 -0.06
CA ARG A 335 -17.17 -7.18 0.24
C ARG A 335 -17.05 -6.84 1.72
N SER A 336 -16.74 -5.59 2.02
CA SER A 336 -16.68 -5.10 3.39
C SER A 336 -17.18 -3.67 3.48
N PHE A 337 -17.75 -3.31 4.63
CA PHE A 337 -18.28 -1.98 4.90
C PHE A 337 -18.24 -1.69 6.40
N LYS A 338 -18.29 -0.41 6.74
CA LYS A 338 -18.38 0.07 8.12
C LYS A 338 -19.73 0.71 8.39
N VAL A 339 -20.20 0.55 9.63
CA VAL A 339 -21.36 1.23 10.18
C VAL A 339 -20.88 2.04 11.36
N ILE A 340 -20.90 3.36 11.24
CA ILE A 340 -20.49 4.27 12.32
C ILE A 340 -21.71 4.58 13.18
N SER A 341 -21.55 4.53 14.50
CA SER A 341 -22.63 4.85 15.43
C SER A 341 -22.95 6.35 15.38
N ASN A 342 -24.24 6.69 15.38
CA ASN A 342 -24.67 8.08 15.33
C ASN A 342 -24.24 8.82 16.61
N SER A 343 -24.24 8.12 17.75
CA SER A 343 -23.74 8.68 19.02
C SER A 343 -22.26 9.07 18.93
N ASN A 344 -21.45 8.31 18.18
CA ASN A 344 -20.04 8.67 17.96
C ASN A 344 -19.90 9.88 17.02
N LEU A 345 -20.68 9.95 15.93
CA LEU A 345 -20.70 11.09 15.01
C LEU A 345 -21.04 12.39 15.73
N LEU A 346 -22.12 12.40 16.51
CA LEU A 346 -22.55 13.56 17.29
C LEU A 346 -21.49 14.01 18.31
N ARG A 347 -20.82 13.06 18.97
CA ARG A 347 -19.72 13.36 19.90
C ARG A 347 -18.52 14.02 19.21
N ASN A 348 -18.30 13.71 17.93
CA ASN A 348 -17.18 14.20 17.15
C ASN A 348 -17.51 15.43 16.28
N GLY A 349 -18.77 15.87 16.28
CA GLY A 349 -19.23 16.97 15.44
C GLY A 349 -19.24 16.65 13.94
N GLU A 350 -19.42 15.37 13.58
CA GLU A 350 -19.48 14.87 12.20
C GLU A 350 -20.90 14.63 11.69
#